data_AF-A0A969CKN4-F1
#
_entry.id   AF-A0A969CKN4-F1
#
_cell.length_a   1.000
_cell.length_b   1.000
_cell.length_c   1.000
_cell.angle_alpha   90.00
_cell.angle_beta   90.00
_cell.angle_gamma   90.00
#
_symmetry.space_group_name_H-M   'P 1'
#
loop_
_entity.id
_entity.type
_entity.pdbx_description
1 polymer ?
#
loop_
_entity_poly.entity_id
_entity_poly.type
_entity_poly.pdbx_seq_one_letter_code
_entity_poly.pdbx_strand_id
1 'polypeptide(L)'
;MNGFLLAAAVASLIVFLAHLFWGGYEVAKPLLNAPDIQEVPKLTAYYCWHIATILLFVMTCAYAYVALLQPDIPLTVAVTSIAGACVLLNIGLIAVRKLKPLDYPQWAFFIPITVFGVLGLFSS
;
A
#
# COMPACT_ATOMS: atom_id res chain seq x y z
N MET A 1 22.24 -9.96 0.66
CA MET A 1 21.14 -9.27 1.37
C MET A 1 20.98 -7.92 0.72
N ASN A 2 19.83 -7.66 0.10
CA ASN A 2 19.59 -6.40 -0.59
C ASN A 2 19.00 -5.39 0.40
N GLY A 3 19.79 -4.39 0.79
CA GLY A 3 19.39 -3.37 1.78
C GLY A 3 18.20 -2.51 1.33
N PHE A 4 18.08 -2.24 0.03
CA PHE A 4 16.94 -1.50 -0.52
C PHE A 4 15.65 -2.33 -0.48
N LEU A 5 15.70 -3.61 -0.84
CA LEU A 5 14.53 -4.50 -0.73
C LEU A 5 14.12 -4.74 0.72
N LEU A 6 15.08 -4.77 1.65
CA LEU A 6 14.76 -4.80 3.08
C LEU A 6 14.09 -3.50 3.54
N ALA A 7 14.56 -2.34 3.06
CA ALA A 7 13.90 -1.06 3.33
C ALA A 7 12.48 -1.01 2.73
N ALA A 8 12.26 -1.58 1.55
CA ALA A 8 10.93 -1.74 0.95
C ALA A 8 10.02 -2.64 1.81
N ALA A 9 10.56 -3.72 2.38
CA ALA A 9 9.84 -4.59 3.32
C ALA A 9 9.43 -3.83 4.58
N VAL A 10 10.34 -3.07 5.18
CA VAL A 10 10.04 -2.26 6.38
C VAL A 10 9.03 -1.15 6.06
N ALA A 11 9.19 -0.45 4.94
CA ALA A 11 8.25 0.58 4.52
C ALA A 11 6.85 0.00 4.29
N SER A 12 6.73 -1.13 3.58
CA SER A 12 5.44 -1.80 3.36
C SER A 12 4.83 -2.32 4.66
N LEU A 13 5.64 -2.79 5.62
CA LEU A 13 5.16 -3.16 6.95
C LEU A 13 4.57 -1.96 7.70
N ILE A 14 5.23 -0.80 7.66
CA ILE A 14 4.72 0.43 8.27
C ILE A 14 3.37 0.81 7.64
N VAL A 15 3.26 0.74 6.32
CA VAL A 15 2.01 1.03 5.61
C VAL A 15 0.92 0.00 5.94
N PHE A 16 1.26 -1.28 6.04
CA PHE A 16 0.35 -2.34 6.49
C PHE A 16 -0.21 -2.03 7.88
N LEU A 17 0.64 -1.70 8.84
CA LEU A 17 0.24 -1.40 10.21
C LEU A 17 -0.60 -0.10 10.28
N ALA A 18 -0.18 0.94 9.56
CA ALA A 18 -0.93 2.19 9.47
C ALA A 18 -2.31 1.98 8.84
N HIS A 19 -2.39 1.20 7.77
CA HIS A 19 -3.67 0.83 7.16
C HIS A 19 -4.52 0.07 8.18
N LEU A 20 -4.02 -1.04 8.74
CA LEU A 20 -4.77 -1.91 9.65
C LEU A 20 -5.35 -1.16 10.87
N PHE A 21 -4.53 -0.34 11.54
CA PHE A 21 -4.93 0.32 12.79
C PHE A 21 -5.46 1.73 12.56
N TRP A 22 -4.64 2.61 11.96
CA TRP A 22 -4.98 4.03 11.83
C TRP A 22 -6.14 4.23 10.86
N GLY A 23 -6.05 3.70 9.65
CA GLY A 23 -7.15 3.85 8.70
C GLY A 23 -8.38 3.03 9.12
N GLY A 24 -8.21 1.97 9.92
CA GLY A 24 -9.33 1.28 10.55
C GLY A 24 -10.15 2.22 11.45
N TYR A 25 -9.45 3.02 12.25
CA TYR A 25 -10.04 4.02 13.15
C TYR A 25 -10.60 5.25 12.40
N GLU A 26 -9.84 5.82 11.46
CA GLU A 26 -10.19 7.10 10.78
C GLU A 26 -11.09 6.92 9.54
N VAL A 27 -11.07 5.76 8.88
CA VAL A 27 -11.75 5.57 7.58
C VAL A 27 -12.79 4.47 7.66
N ALA A 28 -12.39 3.24 8.01
CA ALA A 28 -13.30 2.09 7.95
C ALA A 28 -14.44 2.20 8.97
N LYS A 29 -14.12 2.51 10.23
CA LYS A 29 -15.13 2.62 11.30
C LYS A 29 -16.12 3.78 11.05
N PRO A 30 -15.70 5.01 10.68
CA PRO A 30 -16.64 6.08 10.33
C PRO A 30 -17.53 5.74 9.13
N LEU A 31 -16.99 5.09 8.09
CA LEU A 31 -17.75 4.68 6.92
C LEU A 31 -18.88 3.70 7.27
N LEU A 32 -18.60 2.70 8.12
CA LEU A 32 -19.61 1.73 8.57
C LEU A 32 -20.72 2.39 9.40
N ASN A 33 -20.37 3.39 10.20
CA ASN A 33 -21.30 4.10 11.08
C ASN A 33 -22.08 5.24 10.38
N ALA A 34 -21.76 5.59 9.13
CA ALA A 34 -22.41 6.69 8.42
C ALA A 34 -23.91 6.41 8.20
N PRO A 35 -24.85 7.22 8.72
CA PRO A 35 -26.29 6.89 8.68
C PRO A 35 -26.88 6.95 7.26
N ASP A 36 -26.30 7.77 6.39
CA ASP A 36 -26.86 8.10 5.06
C ASP A 36 -26.39 7.15 3.95
N ILE A 37 -25.61 6.12 4.26
CA ILE A 37 -25.09 5.15 3.29
C ILE A 37 -25.80 3.80 3.49
N GLN A 38 -26.30 3.24 2.39
CA GLN A 38 -26.89 1.90 2.37
C GLN A 38 -25.89 0.82 2.82
N GLU A 39 -26.41 -0.26 3.38
CA GLU A 39 -25.59 -1.33 3.97
C GLU A 39 -24.67 -2.02 2.96
N VAL A 40 -25.18 -2.34 1.76
CA VAL A 40 -24.39 -3.07 0.75
C VAL A 40 -23.13 -2.30 0.31
N PRO A 41 -23.18 -1.00 -0.07
CA PRO A 41 -21.97 -0.22 -0.35
C PRO A 41 -20.96 -0.17 0.80
N LYS A 42 -21.43 -0.08 2.05
CA LYS A 42 -20.56 -0.08 3.24
C LYS A 42 -19.79 -1.40 3.35
N LEU A 43 -20.50 -2.52 3.25
CA LEU A 43 -19.90 -3.86 3.36
C LEU A 43 -18.95 -4.14 2.18
N THR A 44 -19.29 -3.70 0.97
CA THR A 44 -18.39 -3.79 -0.18
C THR A 44 -17.10 -3.01 0.05
N ALA A 45 -17.18 -1.77 0.53
CA ALA A 45 -15.99 -0.98 0.85
C ALA A 45 -15.17 -1.60 1.98
N TYR A 46 -15.83 -2.15 3.01
CA TYR A 46 -15.19 -2.86 4.11
C TYR A 46 -14.53 -4.17 3.67
N TYR A 47 -15.07 -4.85 2.68
CA TYR A 47 -14.43 -6.01 2.05
C TYR A 47 -13.18 -5.59 1.26
N CYS A 48 -13.27 -4.55 0.43
CA CYS A 48 -12.12 -3.98 -0.28
C CYS A 48 -11.01 -3.51 0.68
N TRP A 49 -11.39 -2.97 1.83
CA TRP A 49 -10.48 -2.63 2.91
C TRP A 49 -9.63 -3.82 3.39
N HIS A 50 -10.25 -4.99 3.62
CA HIS A 50 -9.55 -6.21 4.02
C HIS A 50 -8.66 -6.77 2.92
N ILE A 51 -9.10 -6.72 1.67
CA ILE A 51 -8.28 -7.12 0.52
C ILE A 51 -6.99 -6.28 0.49
N ALA A 52 -7.09 -4.96 0.66
CA ALA A 52 -5.93 -4.09 0.70
C ALA A 52 -4.99 -4.43 1.88
N THR A 53 -5.54 -4.70 3.07
CA THR A 53 -4.79 -5.15 4.25
C THR A 53 -4.00 -6.43 3.95
N ILE A 54 -4.64 -7.45 3.38
CA ILE A 54 -4.00 -8.73 3.04
C ILE A 54 -2.91 -8.50 1.99
N LEU A 55 -3.18 -7.71 0.95
CA LEU A 55 -2.21 -7.42 -0.10
C LEU A 55 -0.96 -6.72 0.45
N LEU A 56 -1.12 -5.72 1.32
CA LEU A 56 0.00 -5.03 1.97
C LEU A 56 0.85 -5.98 2.81
N PHE A 57 0.23 -6.91 3.53
CA PHE A 57 0.94 -7.94 4.27
C PHE A 57 1.71 -8.88 3.34
N VAL A 58 1.08 -9.35 2.26
CA VAL A 58 1.73 -10.19 1.24
C VAL A 58 2.91 -9.47 0.61
N MET A 59 2.78 -8.19 0.28
CA MET A 59 3.89 -7.37 -0.24
C MET A 59 5.04 -7.29 0.77
N THR A 60 4.74 -7.10 2.05
CA THR A 60 5.74 -7.09 3.13
C THR A 60 6.51 -8.41 3.15
N CYS A 61 5.81 -9.54 3.15
CA CYS A 61 6.41 -10.88 3.13
C CYS A 61 7.22 -11.12 1.85
N ALA A 62 6.72 -10.69 0.69
CA ALA A 62 7.41 -10.84 -0.58
C ALA A 62 8.72 -10.05 -0.63
N TYR A 63 8.71 -8.78 -0.21
CA TYR A 63 9.94 -7.98 -0.11
C TYR A 63 10.94 -8.57 0.89
N ALA A 64 10.47 -9.02 2.06
CA ALA A 64 11.34 -9.66 3.04
C ALA A 64 11.95 -10.96 2.49
N TYR A 65 11.16 -11.78 1.78
CA TYR A 65 11.60 -13.00 1.14
C TYR A 65 12.71 -12.74 0.13
N VAL A 66 12.52 -11.80 -0.80
CA VAL A 66 13.53 -11.49 -1.83
C VAL A 66 14.77 -10.80 -1.27
N ALA A 67 14.64 -10.07 -0.15
CA ALA A 67 15.76 -9.40 0.49
C ALA A 67 16.65 -10.35 1.32
N LEU A 68 16.04 -11.32 2.01
CA LEU A 68 16.69 -12.14 3.04
C LEU A 68 16.98 -13.56 2.60
N LEU A 69 16.13 -14.17 1.77
CA LEU A 69 16.20 -15.60 1.47
C LEU A 69 16.60 -15.87 0.04
N GLN A 70 15.83 -15.39 -0.94
CA GLN A 70 16.03 -15.74 -2.34
C GLN A 70 15.74 -14.55 -3.25
N PRO A 71 16.77 -13.92 -3.84
CA PRO A 71 16.57 -12.90 -4.86
C PRO A 71 15.70 -13.43 -6.01
N ASP A 72 14.63 -12.70 -6.33
CA ASP A 72 13.67 -13.04 -7.38
C ASP A 72 13.24 -11.75 -8.08
N ILE A 73 13.77 -11.54 -9.29
CA ILE A 73 13.52 -10.33 -10.08
C ILE A 73 12.04 -10.25 -10.49
N PRO A 74 11.42 -11.28 -11.10
CA PRO A 74 9.98 -11.26 -11.40
C PRO A 74 9.10 -10.90 -10.21
N LEU A 75 9.32 -11.51 -9.04
CA LEU A 75 8.55 -11.20 -7.84
C LEU A 75 8.76 -9.74 -7.41
N THR A 76 10.01 -9.28 -7.38
CA THR A 76 10.36 -7.90 -7.03
C THR A 76 9.68 -6.89 -7.97
N VAL A 77 9.72 -7.14 -9.28
CA VAL A 77 9.04 -6.29 -10.28
C VAL A 77 7.54 -6.29 -10.03
N ALA A 78 6.92 -7.44 -9.76
CA ALA A 78 5.49 -7.54 -9.53
C ALA A 78 5.05 -6.71 -8.32
N VAL A 79 5.68 -6.89 -7.16
CA VAL A 79 5.29 -6.14 -5.94
C VAL A 79 5.67 -4.66 -6.01
N THR A 80 6.75 -4.30 -6.72
CA THR A 80 7.11 -2.90 -6.98
C THR A 80 6.12 -2.22 -7.91
N SER A 81 5.65 -2.93 -8.93
CA SER A 81 4.65 -2.42 -9.87
C SER A 81 3.31 -2.17 -9.20
N ILE A 82 2.89 -3.04 -8.28
CA ILE A 82 1.69 -2.83 -7.46
C ILE A 82 1.82 -1.56 -6.63
N ALA A 83 2.95 -1.37 -5.92
CA ALA A 83 3.20 -0.17 -5.13
C ALA A 83 3.15 1.10 -6.01
N GLY A 84 3.82 1.08 -7.16
CA GLY A 84 3.82 2.20 -8.12
C GLY A 84 2.43 2.49 -8.68
N ALA A 85 1.65 1.46 -8.99
CA ALA A 85 0.26 1.61 -9.44
C ALA A 85 -0.62 2.27 -8.36
N CYS A 86 -0.42 1.94 -7.08
CA CYS A 86 -1.10 2.62 -5.97
C CYS A 86 -0.74 4.10 -5.88
N VAL A 87 0.53 4.48 -6.09
CA VAL A 87 0.96 5.89 -6.16
C VAL A 87 0.23 6.61 -7.29
N LEU A 88 0.26 6.04 -8.51
CA LEU A 88 -0.33 6.64 -9.69
C LEU A 88 -1.85 6.78 -9.57
N LEU A 89 -2.53 5.76 -9.05
CA LEU A 89 -3.97 5.80 -8.80
C LEU A 89 -4.32 6.91 -7.80
N ASN A 90 -3.58 7.03 -6.70
CA ASN A 90 -3.84 8.03 -5.67
C ASN A 90 -3.65 9.46 -6.20
N ILE A 91 -2.54 9.72 -6.90
CA ILE A 91 -2.29 11.01 -7.56
C ILE A 91 -3.36 11.31 -8.63
N GLY A 92 -3.74 10.31 -9.43
CA GLY A 92 -4.79 10.43 -10.42
C GLY A 92 -6.14 10.82 -9.81
N LEU A 93 -6.51 10.20 -8.67
CA LEU A 93 -7.73 10.56 -7.94
C LEU A 93 -7.67 11.99 -7.38
N ILE A 94 -6.53 12.39 -6.82
CA ILE A 94 -6.31 13.78 -6.34
C ILE A 94 -6.52 14.77 -7.47
N ALA A 95 -5.94 14.51 -8.65
CA ALA A 95 -6.07 15.39 -9.81
C ALA A 95 -7.52 15.43 -10.34
N VAL A 96 -8.14 14.27 -10.56
CA VAL A 96 -9.51 14.15 -11.12
C VAL A 96 -10.55 14.75 -10.18
N ARG A 97 -10.39 14.54 -8.86
CA ARG A 97 -11.32 15.04 -7.84
C ARG A 97 -10.92 16.41 -7.29
N LYS A 98 -9.84 17.01 -7.79
CA LYS A 98 -9.29 18.31 -7.38
C LYS A 98 -9.11 18.43 -5.85
N LEU A 99 -8.64 17.35 -5.23
CA LEU A 99 -8.38 17.29 -3.79
C LEU A 99 -7.07 18.00 -3.46
N LYS A 100 -6.89 18.43 -2.20
CA LYS A 100 -5.56 18.83 -1.74
C LYS A 100 -4.72 17.57 -1.51
N PRO A 101 -3.44 17.52 -1.93
CA PRO A 101 -2.63 16.31 -1.80
C PRO A 101 -2.48 15.77 -0.38
N LEU A 102 -2.63 16.62 0.64
CA LEU A 102 -2.53 16.22 2.05
C LEU A 102 -3.86 15.73 2.64
N ASP A 103 -4.99 16.05 2.02
CA ASP A 103 -6.30 15.52 2.43
C ASP A 103 -6.45 14.04 2.03
N TYR A 104 -5.63 13.58 1.08
CA TYR A 104 -5.61 12.20 0.59
C TYR A 104 -4.16 11.70 0.41
N PRO A 105 -3.41 11.50 1.51
CA PRO A 105 -1.95 11.40 1.49
C PRO A 105 -1.40 9.99 1.21
N GLN A 106 -2.19 9.04 0.70
CA GLN A 106 -1.75 7.65 0.53
C GLN A 106 -0.57 7.53 -0.44
N TRP A 107 -0.48 8.41 -1.44
CA TRP A 107 0.66 8.48 -2.36
C TRP A 107 2.01 8.58 -1.62
N ALA A 108 2.07 9.35 -0.53
CA ALA A 108 3.30 9.57 0.23
C ALA A 108 3.77 8.30 0.96
N PHE A 109 2.86 7.39 1.30
CA PHE A 109 3.18 6.09 1.91
C PHE A 109 3.70 5.08 0.89
N PHE A 110 3.17 5.08 -0.33
CA PHE A 110 3.57 4.14 -1.38
C PHE A 110 4.81 4.58 -2.18
N ILE A 111 5.15 5.87 -2.19
CA ILE A 111 6.38 6.36 -2.85
C ILE A 111 7.64 5.69 -2.28
N PRO A 112 7.89 5.68 -0.96
CA PRO A 112 9.09 5.04 -0.40
C PRO A 112 9.20 3.57 -0.77
N ILE A 113 8.08 2.82 -0.71
CA ILE A 113 8.03 1.41 -1.11
C ILE A 113 8.45 1.25 -2.58
N THR A 114 7.89 2.08 -3.46
CA THR A 114 8.18 2.05 -4.90
C THR A 114 9.64 2.40 -5.18
N VAL A 115 10.16 3.48 -4.59
CA VAL A 115 11.54 3.93 -4.76
C VAL A 115 12.51 2.86 -4.29
N PHE A 116 12.32 2.29 -3.11
CA PHE A 116 13.18 1.23 -2.60
C PHE A 116 13.07 -0.07 -3.40
N GLY A 117 11.89 -0.44 -3.87
CA GLY A 117 11.70 -1.58 -4.78
C GLY A 117 12.48 -1.40 -6.09
N VAL A 118 12.38 -0.21 -6.70
CA VAL A 118 13.12 0.13 -7.94
C VAL A 118 14.62 0.13 -7.70
N LEU A 119 15.12 0.78 -6.65
CA LEU A 119 16.56 0.77 -6.31
C LEU A 119 17.05 -0.65 -5.99
N GLY A 120 16.21 -1.47 -5.39
CA GLY A 120 16.42 -2.90 -5.15
C GLY A 120 16.71 -3.68 -6.42
N LEU A 121 16.03 -3.38 -7.52
CA LEU A 121 16.26 -4.05 -8.81
C LEU A 121 17.64 -3.76 -9.41
N PHE A 122 18.25 -2.63 -9.06
CA PHE A 122 19.56 -2.21 -9.57
C PHE A 122 20.71 -2.44 -8.59
N SER A 123 20.40 -2.91 -7.37
CA SER A 123 21.41 -3.22 -6.35
C SER A 123 21.64 -4.72 -6.32
N SER A 124 22.86 -5.12 -6.66
CA SER A 124 23.32 -6.52 -6.66
C SER A 124 23.56 -7.04 -5.25
#